data_AF-A0A434F405-F1
#
_entry.id   AF-A0A434F405-F1
#
_cell.length_a   1.000
_cell.length_b   1.000
_cell.length_c   1.000
_cell.angle_alpha   90.00
_cell.angle_beta   90.00
_cell.angle_gamma   90.00
#
_symmetry.space_group_name_H-M   'P 1'
#
loop_
_entity.id
_entity.type
_entity.pdbx_description
1 polymer ?
#
loop_
_entity_poly.entity_id
_entity_poly.type
_entity_poly.pdbx_seq_one_letter_code
_entity_poly.pdbx_strand_id
1 'polypeptide(L)'
;AIDFAYWIAGGDVQRGPYAAAGGQPGHAAAWEDDAVNAATGDFYRATRATLEGAWVRPRHDGYMAFQQQASDRINEGLTGRQDAGQVVADINRLFRESFAPAAAG
;
A
#
# COMPACT_ATOMS: atom_id res chain seq x y z
N ALA A 1 -18.02 -3.27 -20.50
CA ALA A 1 -17.26 -2.69 -19.37
C ALA A 1 -16.27 -3.70 -18.79
N ILE A 2 -16.71 -4.91 -18.45
CA ILE A 2 -15.84 -5.98 -17.92
C ILE A 2 -14.74 -6.39 -18.92
N ASP A 3 -15.07 -6.57 -20.21
CA ASP A 3 -14.08 -6.95 -21.22
C ASP A 3 -12.95 -5.93 -21.36
N PHE A 4 -13.31 -4.65 -21.33
CA PHE A 4 -12.33 -3.58 -21.33
C PHE A 4 -11.46 -3.62 -20.07
N ALA A 5 -12.04 -3.89 -18.90
CA ALA A 5 -11.30 -3.99 -17.64
C ALA A 5 -10.27 -5.13 -17.68
N TYR A 6 -10.63 -6.30 -18.22
CA TYR A 6 -9.68 -7.39 -18.42
C TYR A 6 -8.61 -7.05 -19.44
N TRP A 7 -8.99 -6.43 -20.55
CA TRP A 7 -8.04 -6.02 -21.59
C TRP A 7 -7.03 -5.02 -21.04
N ILE A 8 -7.49 -3.91 -20.44
CA ILE A 8 -6.60 -2.84 -19.96
C ILE A 8 -5.70 -3.32 -18.82
N ALA A 9 -6.14 -4.27 -17.99
CA ALA A 9 -5.35 -4.84 -16.90
C ALA A 9 -4.42 -5.99 -17.35
N GLY A 10 -4.56 -6.48 -18.58
CA GLY A 10 -3.77 -7.59 -19.11
C GLY A 10 -2.31 -7.24 -19.34
N GLY A 11 -1.41 -8.21 -19.15
CA GLY A 11 0.04 -8.02 -19.22
C GLY A 11 0.54 -7.38 -20.52
N ASP A 12 0.01 -7.82 -21.68
CA ASP A 12 0.42 -7.27 -22.99
C ASP A 12 0.05 -5.80 -23.15
N VAL A 13 -1.12 -5.40 -22.69
CA VAL A 13 -1.57 -4.00 -22.74
C VAL A 13 -0.77 -3.16 -21.75
N GLN A 14 -0.55 -3.68 -20.55
CA GLN A 14 0.18 -3.03 -19.46
C GLN A 14 1.66 -2.80 -19.80
N ARG A 15 2.33 -3.75 -20.48
CA ARG A 15 3.75 -3.59 -20.91
C ARG A 15 3.91 -2.85 -22.23
N GLY A 16 2.86 -2.81 -23.05
CA GLY A 16 2.87 -2.15 -24.35
C GLY A 16 2.17 -0.79 -24.31
N PRO A 17 0.98 -0.66 -24.93
CA PRO A 17 0.34 0.63 -25.17
C PRO A 17 0.05 1.43 -23.90
N TYR A 18 -0.21 0.79 -22.76
CA TYR A 18 -0.47 1.49 -21.51
C TYR A 18 0.79 2.20 -20.99
N ALA A 19 1.91 1.49 -20.89
CA ALA A 19 3.20 2.07 -20.49
C ALA A 19 3.70 3.11 -21.51
N ALA A 20 3.59 2.81 -22.81
CA ALA A 20 4.00 3.72 -23.89
C ALA A 20 3.21 5.04 -23.90
N ALA A 21 1.97 5.03 -23.42
CA ALA A 21 1.15 6.23 -23.24
C ALA A 21 1.44 6.99 -21.94
N GLY A 22 2.47 6.61 -21.17
CA GLY A 22 2.81 7.21 -19.88
C GLY A 22 1.97 6.69 -18.71
N GLY A 23 1.22 5.61 -18.90
CA GLY A 23 0.54 4.90 -17.81
C GLY A 23 1.54 4.27 -16.85
N GLN A 24 1.11 4.05 -15.60
CA GLN A 24 1.91 3.39 -14.56
C GLN A 24 1.44 1.95 -14.42
N PRO A 25 2.16 0.96 -14.98
CA PRO A 25 1.66 -0.41 -15.04
C PRO A 25 1.48 -1.02 -13.66
N GLY A 26 0.35 -1.69 -13.45
CA GLY A 26 0.07 -2.48 -12.24
C GLY A 26 0.36 -3.98 -12.41
N HIS A 27 0.63 -4.43 -13.63
CA HIS A 27 0.84 -5.85 -13.95
C HIS A 27 2.32 -6.22 -13.96
N ALA A 28 2.69 -7.31 -13.28
CA ALA A 28 4.09 -7.74 -13.11
C ALA A 28 4.86 -7.95 -14.43
N ALA A 29 4.18 -8.41 -15.49
CA ALA A 29 4.79 -8.55 -16.82
C ALA A 29 5.41 -7.25 -17.35
N ALA A 30 4.83 -6.07 -17.05
CA ALA A 30 5.41 -4.79 -17.44
C ALA A 30 6.62 -4.40 -16.57
N TRP A 31 6.65 -4.88 -15.32
CA TRP A 31 7.72 -4.60 -14.39
C TRP A 31 9.00 -5.37 -14.73
N GLU A 32 8.86 -6.49 -15.45
CA GLU A 32 9.97 -7.30 -15.98
C GLU A 32 10.29 -7.00 -17.44
N ASP A 33 9.60 -6.05 -18.08
CA ASP A 33 9.82 -5.74 -19.49
C ASP A 33 10.99 -4.78 -19.66
N ASP A 34 11.92 -5.12 -20.57
CA ASP A 34 13.13 -4.35 -20.80
C ASP A 34 12.83 -2.98 -21.42
N ALA A 35 11.86 -2.87 -22.32
CA ALA A 35 11.52 -1.60 -22.95
C ALA A 35 10.86 -0.64 -21.95
N VAL A 36 9.97 -1.17 -21.09
CA VAL A 36 9.34 -0.40 -20.01
C VAL A 36 10.40 0.12 -19.03
N ASN A 37 11.34 -0.72 -18.63
CA ASN A 37 12.39 -0.33 -17.68
C ASN A 37 13.43 0.61 -18.31
N ALA A 38 13.79 0.42 -19.58
CA ALA A 38 14.66 1.36 -20.29
C ALA A 38 14.06 2.78 -20.35
N ALA A 39 12.74 2.88 -20.57
CA ALA A 39 12.04 4.16 -20.59
C ALA A 39 11.87 4.81 -19.20
N THR A 40 11.95 4.02 -18.13
CA THR A 40 11.70 4.48 -16.75
C THR A 40 12.94 4.43 -15.85
N GLY A 41 14.12 4.16 -16.41
CA GLY A 41 15.37 4.08 -15.65
C GLY A 41 15.35 2.97 -14.60
N ASP A 42 14.86 1.79 -14.99
CA ASP A 42 14.73 0.59 -14.15
C ASP A 42 13.83 0.75 -12.92
N PHE A 43 12.97 1.79 -12.85
CA PHE A 43 12.12 2.05 -11.70
C PHE A 43 11.34 0.80 -11.24
N TYR A 44 10.69 0.08 -12.16
CA TYR A 44 9.86 -1.06 -11.79
C TYR A 44 10.70 -2.25 -11.30
N ARG A 45 11.82 -2.57 -11.95
CA ARG A 45 12.75 -3.61 -11.47
C ARG A 45 13.34 -3.25 -10.12
N ALA A 46 13.81 -2.01 -9.96
CA ALA A 46 14.49 -1.53 -8.77
C ALA A 46 13.56 -1.45 -7.54
N THR A 47 12.27 -1.17 -7.74
CA THR A 47 11.29 -1.05 -6.64
C THR A 47 10.51 -2.33 -6.35
N ARG A 48 10.66 -3.37 -7.19
CA ARG A 48 9.88 -4.61 -7.07
C ARG A 48 9.99 -5.28 -5.71
N ALA A 49 11.21 -5.50 -5.22
CA ALA A 49 11.43 -6.17 -3.94
C ALA A 49 10.78 -5.40 -2.77
N THR A 50 10.82 -4.06 -2.82
CA THR A 50 10.15 -3.19 -1.85
C THR A 50 8.64 -3.34 -1.92
N LEU A 51 8.06 -3.36 -3.12
CA LEU A 51 6.62 -3.52 -3.28
C LEU A 51 6.13 -4.92 -2.83
N GLU A 52 6.86 -5.98 -3.20
CA GLU A 52 6.53 -7.36 -2.80
C GLU A 52 6.61 -7.56 -1.27
N GLY A 53 7.50 -6.83 -0.59
CA GLY A 53 7.59 -6.80 0.86
C GLY A 53 6.63 -5.83 1.55
N ALA A 54 5.88 -5.02 0.80
CA ALA A 54 5.00 -4.02 1.38
C ALA A 54 3.72 -4.64 1.95
N TRP A 55 3.19 -4.01 2.99
CA TRP A 55 1.91 -4.38 3.58
C TRP A 55 0.76 -3.61 2.92
N VAL A 56 -0.33 -4.31 2.57
CA VAL A 56 -1.54 -3.67 2.05
C VAL A 56 -2.34 -3.08 3.20
N ARG A 57 -2.61 -1.79 3.12
CA ARG A 57 -3.46 -1.07 4.06
C ARG A 57 -4.85 -1.74 4.18
N PRO A 58 -5.29 -2.11 5.39
CA PRO A 58 -6.65 -2.60 5.65
C PRO A 58 -7.73 -1.62 5.17
N ARG A 59 -8.86 -2.17 4.71
CA ARG A 59 -9.98 -1.42 4.12
C ARG A 59 -11.26 -1.48 4.96
N HIS A 60 -11.19 -1.98 6.20
CA HIS A 60 -12.35 -2.00 7.08
C HIS A 60 -12.70 -0.59 7.57
N ASP A 61 -13.99 -0.40 7.84
CA ASP A 61 -14.47 0.81 8.49
C ASP A 61 -13.86 0.91 9.90
N GLY A 62 -13.29 2.07 10.25
CA GLY A 62 -12.50 2.27 11.46
C GLY A 62 -10.97 2.34 11.26
N TYR A 63 -10.42 1.84 10.14
CA TYR A 63 -8.96 1.85 9.93
C TYR A 63 -8.35 3.27 9.90
N MET A 64 -9.06 4.25 9.31
CA MET A 64 -8.54 5.63 9.23
C MET A 64 -8.37 6.25 10.62
N ALA A 65 -9.34 6.05 11.51
CA ALA A 65 -9.28 6.54 12.88
C ALA A 65 -8.13 5.85 13.65
N PHE A 66 -7.99 4.53 13.48
CA PHE A 66 -6.86 3.78 14.03
C PHE A 66 -5.51 4.32 13.54
N GLN A 67 -5.35 4.56 12.24
CA GLN A 67 -4.09 5.03 11.67
C GLN A 67 -3.64 6.34 12.33
N GLN A 68 -4.58 7.28 12.53
CA GLN A 68 -4.30 8.54 13.20
C GLN A 68 -3.88 8.30 14.66
N GLN A 69 -4.69 7.58 15.43
CA GLN A 69 -4.44 7.33 16.86
C GLN A 69 -3.13 6.56 17.10
N ALA A 70 -2.83 5.57 16.26
CA ALA A 70 -1.58 4.82 16.32
C ALA A 70 -0.38 5.70 15.99
N SER A 71 -0.49 6.61 15.01
CA SER A 71 0.58 7.56 14.66
C SER A 71 0.88 8.49 15.82
N ASP A 72 -0.17 9.05 16.45
CA ASP A 72 -0.03 9.92 17.62
C ASP A 72 0.63 9.16 18.78
N ARG A 73 0.18 7.93 19.04
CA ARG A 73 0.73 7.08 20.11
C ARG A 73 2.21 6.74 19.91
N ILE A 74 2.63 6.47 18.67
CA ILE A 74 4.04 6.24 18.33
C ILE A 74 4.87 7.50 18.58
N ASN A 75 4.39 8.66 18.11
CA ASN A 75 5.09 9.94 18.28
C ASN A 75 5.26 10.29 19.77
N GLU A 76 4.23 10.10 20.58
CA GLU A 76 4.29 10.28 22.04
C GLU A 76 5.30 9.32 22.69
N GLY A 77 5.28 8.05 22.28
CA GLY A 77 6.20 7.04 22.78
C GLY A 77 7.67 7.38 22.50
N LEU A 78 7.97 7.78 21.25
CA LEU A 78 9.31 8.15 20.82
C LEU A 78 9.80 9.44 21.50
N THR A 79 8.96 10.47 21.52
CA THR A 79 9.32 11.78 22.11
C THR A 79 9.49 11.68 23.62
N GLY A 80 8.61 10.94 24.28
CA GLY A 80 8.64 10.70 25.72
C GLY A 80 9.64 9.63 26.16
N ARG A 81 10.36 8.97 25.23
CA ARG A 81 11.25 7.82 25.52
C ARG A 81 10.56 6.76 26.38
N GLN A 82 9.30 6.46 26.07
CA GLN A 82 8.52 5.46 26.79
C GLN A 82 9.01 4.04 26.46
N ASP A 83 8.68 3.08 27.32
CA ASP A 83 8.94 1.67 27.04
C ASP A 83 8.28 1.22 25.73
N ALA A 84 9.05 0.60 24.85
CA ALA A 84 8.56 0.17 23.54
C ALA A 84 7.47 -0.90 23.65
N GLY A 85 7.55 -1.79 24.64
CA GLY A 85 6.55 -2.83 24.89
C GLY A 85 5.19 -2.23 25.21
N GLN A 86 5.16 -1.19 26.05
CA GLN A 86 3.93 -0.44 26.34
C GLN A 86 3.35 0.24 25.09
N VAL A 87 4.17 0.93 24.31
CA VAL A 87 3.73 1.62 23.07
C VAL A 87 3.11 0.62 22.09
N VAL A 88 3.77 -0.52 21.88
CA VAL A 88 3.29 -1.60 21.00
C VAL A 88 2.01 -2.23 21.53
N ALA A 89 1.90 -2.45 22.84
CA ALA A 89 0.68 -2.99 23.46
C ALA A 89 -0.52 -2.05 23.23
N ASP A 90 -0.32 -0.73 23.36
CA ASP A 90 -1.35 0.28 23.11
C ASP A 90 -1.79 0.29 21.65
N ILE A 91 -0.86 0.30 20.69
CA ILE A 91 -1.17 0.26 19.25
C ILE A 91 -1.95 -1.01 18.89
N ASN A 92 -1.56 -2.16 19.45
CA ASN A 92 -2.26 -3.42 19.23
C ASN A 92 -3.69 -3.39 19.79
N ARG A 93 -3.90 -2.72 20.93
CA ARG A 93 -5.23 -2.51 21.49
C ARG A 93 -6.08 -1.61 20.59
N LEU A 94 -5.54 -0.46 20.16
CA LEU A 94 -6.21 0.46 19.23
C LEU A 94 -6.60 -0.24 17.92
N PHE A 95 -5.75 -1.13 17.40
CA PHE A 95 -6.06 -1.89 16.19
C PHE A 95 -7.25 -2.83 16.40
N ARG A 96 -7.32 -3.56 17.52
CA ARG A 96 -8.46 -4.44 17.83
C ARG A 96 -9.75 -3.64 18.01
N GLU A 97 -9.69 -2.49 18.67
CA GLU A 97 -10.83 -1.59 18.88
C GLU A 97 -11.35 -1.02 17.55
N SER A 98 -10.49 -0.90 16.53
CA SER A 98 -10.88 -0.38 15.20
C SER A 98 -11.88 -1.24 14.43
N PHE A 99 -12.14 -2.48 14.87
CA PHE A 99 -13.16 -3.36 14.29
C PHE A 99 -14.51 -3.26 14.99
N ALA A 100 -14.59 -2.57 16.13
CA ALA A 100 -15.85 -2.34 16.81
C ALA A 100 -16.69 -1.33 16.00
N PRO A 101 -18.02 -1.49 15.94
CA PRO A 101 -18.88 -0.47 15.36
C PRO A 101 -18.67 0.86 16.08
N ALA A 102 -18.70 1.97 15.35
CA ALA A 102 -18.76 3.28 15.97
C ALA A 102 -19.94 3.29 16.96
N ALA A 103 -19.68 3.70 18.21
CA ALA A 103 -20.75 3.84 19.20
C ALA A 103 -21.83 4.76 18.61
N ALA A 104 -23.07 4.28 18.58
CA ALA A 104 -24.19 5.10 18.15
C ALA A 104 -24.28 6.32 19.07
N GLY A 105 -24.14 7.51 18.49
CA GLY A 105 -24.37 8.79 19.17
C GLY A 105 -25.84 9.11 19.34
#